data_AF-Q5R047-F1
#
_entry.id   AF-Q5R047-F1
#
_cell.length_a   1.000
_cell.length_b   1.000
_cell.length_c   1.000
_cell.angle_alpha   90.00
_cell.angle_beta   90.00
_cell.angle_gamma   90.00
#
_symmetry.space_group_name_H-M   'P 1'
#
loop_
_entity.id
_entity.type
_entity.pdbx_description
1 polymer ?
#
loop_
_entity_poly.entity_id
_entity_poly.type
_entity_poly.pdbx_seq_one_letter_code
_entity_poly.pdbx_strand_id
1 'polypeptide(L)'
;MSSNSAQIDFNRGLRHCDNQHSLYREVLNCYLEQFAPLLNTEDLLEDVEAARLKLHTLKSLSATIGATDLSLLAAQLFKDWQLKTYEQRIEAVTQVNAELAAVNEKIASYCNDVVPDD
;
A
#
# COMPACT_ATOMS: atom_id res chain seq x y z
N MET A 1 -23.36 -5.69 -3.64
CA MET A 1 -21.98 -6.14 -3.40
C MET A 1 -21.27 -4.99 -2.75
N SER A 2 -20.95 -5.11 -1.47
CA SER A 2 -20.45 -3.98 -0.67
C SER A 2 -19.01 -3.69 -1.07
N SER A 3 -18.78 -2.51 -1.65
CA SER A 3 -17.46 -1.97 -1.93
C SER A 3 -16.70 -1.89 -0.60
N ASN A 4 -15.75 -2.81 -0.37
CA ASN A 4 -14.78 -2.65 0.71
C ASN A 4 -13.93 -1.45 0.31
N SER A 5 -14.30 -0.27 0.81
CA SER A 5 -13.64 0.98 0.49
C SER A 5 -12.33 1.01 1.26
N ALA A 6 -11.19 0.91 0.57
CA ALA A 6 -9.86 0.85 1.16
C ALA A 6 -9.66 1.87 2.29
N GLN A 7 -9.73 1.47 3.55
CA GLN A 7 -9.85 2.42 4.66
C GLN A 7 -8.46 2.89 5.09
N ILE A 8 -8.21 4.19 5.00
CA ILE A 8 -6.99 4.84 5.51
C ILE A 8 -7.34 5.61 6.78
N ASP A 9 -6.66 5.28 7.87
CA ASP A 9 -6.69 6.09 9.09
C ASP A 9 -5.54 7.10 9.06
N PHE A 10 -5.79 8.27 8.45
CA PHE A 10 -4.79 9.33 8.33
C PHE A 10 -4.33 9.86 9.70
N ASN A 11 -5.19 9.82 10.74
CA ASN A 11 -4.80 10.23 12.09
C ASN A 11 -3.80 9.25 12.71
N ARG A 12 -3.95 7.95 12.41
CA ARG A 12 -2.95 6.95 12.78
C ARG A 12 -1.64 7.15 12.04
N GLY A 13 -1.69 7.42 10.72
CA GLY A 13 -0.49 7.70 9.96
C GLY A 13 0.25 8.95 10.44
N LEU A 14 -0.48 10.03 10.67
CA LEU A 14 0.02 11.29 11.18
C LEU A 14 0.70 11.17 12.55
N ARG A 15 0.23 10.26 13.42
CA ARG A 15 0.89 9.94 14.70
C ARG A 15 2.27 9.32 14.54
N HIS A 16 2.54 8.60 13.45
CA HIS A 16 3.90 8.12 13.14
C HIS A 16 4.86 9.24 12.72
N CYS A 17 4.32 10.40 12.37
CA CYS A 17 5.05 11.61 12.01
C CYS A 17 5.01 12.66 13.13
N ASP A 18 4.81 12.27 14.39
CA ASP A 18 4.70 13.18 15.54
C ASP A 18 3.67 14.31 15.37
N ASN A 19 2.60 14.03 14.62
CA ASN A 19 1.57 15.01 14.22
C ASN A 19 2.05 16.16 13.31
N GLN A 20 3.22 16.01 12.69
CA GLN A 20 3.72 16.96 11.71
C GLN A 20 3.10 16.67 10.34
N HIS A 21 2.11 17.48 9.96
CA HIS A 21 1.36 17.32 8.71
C HIS A 21 2.25 17.44 7.46
N SER A 22 3.26 18.32 7.46
CA SER A 22 4.20 18.47 6.34
C SER A 22 5.01 17.18 6.13
N LEU A 23 5.60 16.64 7.19
CA LEU A 23 6.34 15.38 7.16
C LEU A 23 5.43 14.22 6.72
N TYR A 24 4.21 14.14 7.25
CA TYR A 24 3.28 13.11 6.86
C TYR A 24 2.93 13.19 5.36
N ARG A 25 2.75 14.40 4.81
CA ARG A 25 2.54 14.59 3.37
C ARG A 25 3.74 14.12 2.55
N GLU A 26 4.96 14.43 2.98
CA GLU A 26 6.17 13.92 2.31
C GLU A 26 6.21 12.39 2.31
N VAL A 27 5.87 11.75 3.44
CA VAL A 27 5.77 10.28 3.51
C VAL A 27 4.72 9.74 2.54
N LEU A 28 3.56 10.39 2.45
CA LEU A 28 2.49 10.02 1.51
C LEU A 28 2.92 10.18 0.05
N ASN A 29 3.64 11.25 -0.28
CA ASN A 29 4.16 11.46 -1.64
C ASN A 29 5.23 10.42 -2.00
N CYS A 30 6.17 10.13 -1.10
CA CYS A 30 7.15 9.06 -1.29
C CYS A 30 6.46 7.69 -1.48
N TYR A 31 5.38 7.43 -0.74
CA TYR A 31 4.57 6.23 -0.92
C TYR A 31 3.96 6.16 -2.34
N LEU A 32 3.36 7.26 -2.80
CA LEU A 32 2.77 7.34 -4.14
C LEU A 32 3.84 7.17 -5.24
N GLU A 33 5.00 7.81 -5.13
CA GLU A 33 6.08 7.64 -6.11
C GLU A 33 6.50 6.17 -6.25
N GLN A 34 6.53 5.44 -5.13
CA GLN A 34 6.92 4.04 -5.12
C GLN A 34 5.82 3.09 -5.62
N PHE A 35 4.55 3.36 -5.28
CA PHE A 35 3.46 2.39 -5.46
C PHE A 35 2.32 2.85 -6.38
N ALA A 36 2.36 4.06 -6.94
CA ALA A 36 1.44 4.48 -8.01
C ALA A 36 1.49 3.56 -9.24
N PRO A 37 2.67 3.02 -9.67
CA PRO A 37 2.73 2.06 -10.77
C PRO A 37 2.12 0.68 -10.46
N LEU A 38 1.62 0.47 -9.23
CA LEU A 38 1.17 -0.82 -8.71
C LEU A 38 2.28 -1.89 -8.73
N LEU A 39 1.94 -3.10 -8.27
CA LEU A 39 2.87 -4.22 -8.33
C LEU A 39 2.84 -4.87 -9.72
N ASN A 40 4.01 -5.02 -10.33
CA ASN A 40 4.15 -5.82 -11.55
C ASN A 40 4.12 -7.32 -11.22
N THR A 41 3.06 -8.01 -11.63
CA THR A 41 2.85 -9.44 -11.39
C THR A 41 3.93 -10.31 -12.02
N GLU A 42 4.42 -9.98 -13.22
CA GLU A 42 5.44 -10.77 -13.92
C GLU A 42 6.77 -10.72 -13.16
N ASP A 43 7.24 -9.52 -12.80
CA ASP A 43 8.45 -9.33 -12.00
C ASP A 43 8.42 -10.12 -10.69
N LEU A 44 7.25 -10.14 -10.02
CA LEU A 44 7.07 -10.84 -8.76
C LEU A 44 7.14 -12.36 -8.94
N LEU A 45 6.65 -12.88 -10.06
CA LEU A 45 6.62 -14.32 -10.32
C LEU A 45 7.97 -14.87 -10.75
N GLU A 46 8.82 -14.06 -11.37
CA GLU A 46 10.17 -14.44 -11.81
C GLU A 46 11.17 -14.52 -10.65
N ASP A 47 11.10 -13.60 -9.68
CA ASP A 47 12.04 -13.52 -8.56
C ASP A 47 11.32 -13.52 -7.21
N VAL A 48 11.42 -14.66 -6.51
CA VAL A 48 10.80 -14.88 -5.20
C VAL A 48 11.36 -13.93 -4.14
N GLU A 49 12.66 -13.63 -4.15
CA GLU A 49 13.26 -12.75 -3.15
C GLU A 49 12.89 -11.30 -3.42
N ALA A 50 12.89 -10.87 -4.69
CA ALA A 50 12.38 -9.56 -5.08
C ALA A 50 10.89 -9.40 -4.71
N ALA A 51 10.09 -10.45 -4.87
CA ALA A 51 8.69 -10.44 -4.48
C ALA A 51 8.50 -10.30 -2.98
N ARG A 52 9.24 -11.09 -2.20
CA ARG A 52 9.24 -10.99 -0.74
C ARG A 52 9.66 -9.59 -0.29
N LEU A 53 10.68 -9.00 -0.89
CA LEU A 53 11.12 -7.65 -0.56
C LEU A 53 10.04 -6.61 -0.89
N LYS A 54 9.46 -6.63 -2.10
CA LYS A 54 8.38 -5.70 -2.49
C LYS A 54 7.17 -5.81 -1.55
N LEU A 55 6.73 -7.03 -1.23
CA LEU A 55 5.60 -7.26 -0.32
C LEU A 55 5.90 -6.85 1.13
N HIS A 56 7.12 -7.07 1.59
CA HIS A 56 7.55 -6.61 2.92
C HIS A 56 7.56 -5.09 3.01
N THR A 57 8.10 -4.42 1.99
CA THR A 57 8.11 -2.96 1.91
C THR A 57 6.69 -2.40 1.84
N LEU A 58 5.83 -2.96 0.99
CA LEU A 58 4.42 -2.57 0.90
C LEU A 58 3.70 -2.73 2.24
N LYS A 59 3.91 -3.85 2.95
CA LYS A 59 3.36 -4.08 4.29
C LYS A 59 3.77 -2.97 5.24
N SER A 60 5.08 -2.73 5.37
CA SER A 60 5.62 -1.78 6.34
C SER A 60 5.12 -0.36 6.07
N LEU A 61 5.22 0.08 4.82
CA LEU A 61 4.86 1.45 4.45
C LEU A 61 3.34 1.67 4.54
N SER A 62 2.53 0.70 4.13
CA SER A 62 1.07 0.78 4.28
C SER A 62 0.65 0.90 5.74
N ALA A 63 1.32 0.20 6.66
CA ALA A 63 1.07 0.36 8.09
C ALA A 63 1.43 1.77 8.59
N THR A 64 2.58 2.31 8.16
CA THR A 64 3.04 3.66 8.53
C THR A 64 2.07 4.74 8.07
N ILE A 65 1.50 4.62 6.87
CA ILE A 65 0.55 5.61 6.35
C ILE A 65 -0.88 5.44 6.89
N GLY A 66 -1.15 4.41 7.69
CA GLY A 66 -2.49 4.14 8.24
C GLY A 66 -3.39 3.27 7.37
N ALA A 67 -2.89 2.74 6.24
CA ALA A 67 -3.58 1.79 5.36
C ALA A 67 -3.47 0.36 5.92
N THR A 68 -4.19 0.11 7.01
CA THR A 68 -4.07 -1.13 7.81
C THR A 68 -4.49 -2.37 7.02
N ASP A 69 -5.57 -2.28 6.25
CA ASP A 69 -6.11 -3.43 5.51
C ASP A 69 -5.16 -3.85 4.38
N LEU A 70 -4.61 -2.89 3.64
CA LEU A 70 -3.58 -3.14 2.64
C LEU A 70 -2.31 -3.74 3.26
N SER A 71 -1.89 -3.24 4.43
CA SER A 71 -0.78 -3.84 5.17
C SER A 71 -1.05 -5.29 5.52
N LEU A 72 -2.26 -5.63 5.98
CA LEU A 72 -2.63 -7.01 6.33
C LEU A 72 -2.67 -7.91 5.09
N LEU A 73 -3.21 -7.44 3.97
CA LEU A 73 -3.21 -8.17 2.69
C LEU A 73 -1.78 -8.45 2.22
N ALA A 74 -0.91 -7.44 2.23
CA ALA A 74 0.50 -7.60 1.87
C ALA A 74 1.22 -8.58 2.82
N ALA A 75 0.93 -8.53 4.13
CA ALA A 75 1.49 -9.46 5.11
C ALA A 75 1.06 -10.91 4.86
N GLN A 76 -0.21 -11.13 4.53
CA GLN A 76 -0.75 -12.45 4.23
C GLN A 76 -0.12 -13.01 2.96
N LEU A 77 -0.05 -12.20 1.90
CA LEU A 77 0.58 -12.62 0.65
C LEU A 77 2.08 -12.91 0.83
N PHE A 78 2.80 -12.08 1.59
CA PHE A 78 4.20 -12.33 1.94
C PHE A 78 4.40 -13.67 2.66
N LYS A 79 3.53 -13.98 3.64
CA LYS A 79 3.61 -15.22 4.42
C LYS A 79 3.34 -16.46 3.56
N ASP A 80 2.32 -16.38 2.71
CA ASP A 80 1.84 -17.53 1.94
C ASP A 80 2.47 -17.65 0.56
N TRP A 81 3.35 -16.73 0.16
CA TRP A 81 3.87 -16.62 -1.20
C TRP A 81 4.35 -17.96 -1.78
N GLN A 82 5.19 -18.68 -1.02
CA GLN A 82 5.76 -19.96 -1.45
C GLN A 82 4.76 -21.12 -1.40
N LEU A 83 3.70 -21.00 -0.60
CA LEU A 83 2.65 -22.02 -0.48
C LEU A 83 1.60 -21.91 -1.60
N LYS A 84 1.54 -20.76 -2.27
CA LYS A 84 0.61 -20.50 -3.38
C LYS A 84 1.13 -21.05 -4.70
N THR A 85 0.22 -21.58 -5.51
CA THR A 85 0.46 -21.89 -6.92
C THR A 85 0.65 -20.61 -7.74
N TYR A 86 1.11 -20.75 -8.99
CA TYR A 86 1.27 -19.64 -9.92
C TYR A 86 -0.03 -18.84 -10.10
N GLU A 87 -1.15 -19.52 -10.37
CA GLU A 87 -2.48 -18.89 -10.52
C GLU A 87 -2.92 -18.17 -9.25
N GLN A 88 -2.72 -18.80 -8.08
CA GLN A 88 -3.06 -18.19 -6.78
C GLN A 88 -2.22 -16.95 -6.46
N ARG A 89 -0.97 -16.88 -6.94
CA ARG A 89 -0.13 -15.68 -6.82
C ARG A 89 -0.66 -14.56 -7.70
N ILE A 90 -1.03 -14.85 -8.95
CA ILE A 90 -1.63 -13.86 -9.85
C ILE A 90 -2.89 -13.26 -9.23
N GLU A 91 -3.80 -14.11 -8.75
CA GLU A 91 -5.06 -13.68 -8.13
C GLU A 91 -4.78 -12.81 -6.89
N ALA A 92 -3.86 -13.24 -6.02
CA ALA A 92 -3.53 -12.49 -4.82
C ALA A 92 -2.85 -11.14 -5.12
N VAL A 93 -1.95 -11.08 -6.11
CA VAL A 93 -1.35 -9.81 -6.56
C VAL A 93 -2.41 -8.89 -7.15
N THR A 94 -3.37 -9.43 -7.91
CA THR A 94 -4.49 -8.66 -8.45
C THR A 94 -5.34 -8.05 -7.33
N GLN A 95 -5.64 -8.83 -6.28
CA GLN A 95 -6.36 -8.33 -5.11
C GLN A 95 -5.59 -7.23 -4.39
N VAL A 96 -4.27 -7.42 -4.18
CA VAL A 96 -3.41 -6.40 -3.55
C VAL A 96 -3.36 -5.13 -4.41
N ASN A 97 -3.26 -5.25 -5.73
CA ASN A 97 -3.24 -4.11 -6.64
C ASN A 97 -4.56 -3.34 -6.67
N ALA A 98 -5.70 -4.03 -6.58
CA ALA A 98 -7.00 -3.37 -6.49
C ALA A 98 -7.12 -2.51 -5.23
N GLU A 99 -6.69 -3.06 -4.08
CA GLU A 99 -6.67 -2.32 -2.82
C GLU A 99 -5.64 -1.18 -2.85
N LEU A 100 -4.45 -1.44 -3.39
CA LEU A 100 -3.38 -0.45 -3.52
C LEU A 100 -3.81 0.73 -4.40
N ALA A 101 -4.50 0.48 -5.52
CA ALA A 101 -5.04 1.53 -6.37
C ALA A 101 -6.03 2.41 -5.60
N ALA A 102 -6.95 1.81 -4.86
CA ALA A 102 -7.91 2.55 -4.03
C ALA A 102 -7.23 3.35 -2.91
N VAL A 103 -6.17 2.82 -2.30
CA VAL A 103 -5.34 3.55 -1.34
C VAL A 103 -4.65 4.74 -2.01
N ASN A 104 -4.02 4.54 -3.17
CA ASN A 104 -3.32 5.59 -3.91
C ASN A 104 -4.26 6.75 -4.28
N GLU A 105 -5.47 6.45 -4.75
CA GLU A 105 -6.49 7.48 -5.05
C GLU A 105 -6.84 8.32 -3.82
N LYS A 106 -7.01 7.67 -2.66
CA LYS A 106 -7.33 8.37 -1.41
C LYS A 106 -6.18 9.21 -0.90
N ILE A 107 -4.94 8.73 -1.02
CA ILE A 107 -3.75 9.52 -0.67
C ILE A 107 -3.65 10.73 -1.59
N ALA A 108 -3.83 10.55 -2.90
CA ALA A 108 -3.80 11.65 -3.85
C ALA A 108 -4.86 12.71 -3.54
N SER A 109 -6.10 12.30 -3.22
CA SER A 109 -7.14 13.23 -2.75
C SER A 109 -6.71 13.96 -1.49
N TYR A 110 -6.23 13.25 -0.47
CA TYR A 110 -5.78 13.86 0.78
C TYR A 110 -4.65 14.89 0.58
N CYS A 111 -3.67 14.59 -0.28
CA CYS A 111 -2.57 15.51 -0.59
C CYS A 111 -3.05 16.76 -1.35
N ASN A 112 -4.12 16.65 -2.15
CA ASN A 112 -4.70 17.75 -2.92
C ASN A 112 -5.69 18.60 -2.11
N ASP A 113 -6.48 17.98 -1.21
CA ASP A 113 -7.55 18.64 -0.44
C ASP A 113 -7.00 19.47 0.73
N VAL A 114 -5.82 19.11 1.26
CA VAL A 114 -5.15 19.93 2.26
C VAL A 114 -4.42 21.07 1.54
N VAL A 115 -5.17 22.12 1.19
CA VAL A 115 -4.61 23.40 0.75
C VAL A 115 -3.59 23.85 1.80
N PRO A 116 -2.36 24.24 1.41
CA PRO A 116 -1.45 24.88 2.35
C PRO A 116 -2.10 26.21 2.76
N ASP A 117 -2.54 26.33 4.01
CA ASP A 117 -2.64 27.66 4.61
C ASP A 117 -1.21 28.22 4.62
N ASP A 118 -0.97 29.19 3.74
CA ASP A 118 0.15 30.13 3.80
C ASP A 118 0.16 30.89 5.14
#